data_AF-X1EFE7-F1
#
_entry.id   AF-X1EFE7-F1
#
_cell.length_a   1.000
_cell.length_b   1.000
_cell.length_c   1.000
_cell.angle_alpha   90.00
_cell.angle_beta   90.00
_cell.angle_gamma   90.00
#
_symmetry.space_group_name_H-M   'P 1'
#
loop_
_entity.id
_entity.type
_entity.pdbx_description
1 polymer ?
#
loop_
_entity_poly.entity_id
_entity_poly.type
_entity_poly.pdbx_seq_one_letter_code
_entity_poly.pdbx_strand_id
1 'polypeptide(L)' 'MDDLSKTAYNSPIDGIITSLRVEEGEIAMIGTMNNPGTILMTIADLSVMEVEVEVDETDVIGVEIGQQAEVRVDAFPD' A
#
# COMPACT_ATOMS: atom_id res chain seq x y z
N MET A 1 -21.81 -6.77 -25.54
CA MET A 1 -21.23 -7.57 -24.43
C MET A 1 -19.84 -7.05 -24.07
N ASP A 2 -19.08 -6.50 -25.02
CA ASP A 2 -17.78 -5.83 -24.82
C ASP A 2 -17.77 -4.55 -23.97
N ASP A 3 -18.89 -3.85 -23.80
CA ASP A 3 -18.89 -2.59 -23.05
C ASP A 3 -18.91 -2.82 -21.53
N LEU A 4 -19.56 -3.89 -21.07
CA LEU A 4 -19.67 -4.19 -19.64
C LEU A 4 -18.32 -4.65 -19.05
N SER A 5 -17.51 -5.36 -19.84
CA SER A 5 -16.19 -5.83 -19.40
C SER A 5 -15.19 -4.69 -19.19
N LYS A 6 -15.37 -3.54 -19.87
CA LYS A 6 -14.54 -2.33 -19.69
C LYS A 6 -14.93 -1.51 -18.47
N THR A 7 -16.05 -1.83 -17.82
CA THR A 7 -16.51 -1.17 -16.59
C THR A 7 -16.02 -1.88 -15.33
N ALA A 8 -15.58 -3.15 -15.45
CA ALA A 8 -15.10 -3.94 -14.32
C ALA A 8 -13.56 -3.97 -14.30
N TYR A 9 -12.96 -3.23 -13.36
CA TYR A 9 -11.52 -3.29 -13.09
C TYR A 9 -11.27 -4.32 -11.99
N ASN A 10 -10.50 -5.37 -12.32
CA ASN A 10 -10.09 -6.40 -11.37
C ASN A 10 -8.58 -6.29 -11.12
N SER A 11 -8.15 -6.61 -9.90
CA SER A 11 -6.72 -6.71 -9.59
C SER A 11 -6.07 -7.87 -10.35
N PRO A 12 -4.92 -7.67 -11.02
CA PRO A 12 -4.14 -8.74 -11.61
C PRO A 12 -3.26 -9.49 -10.60
N ILE A 13 -3.14 -8.98 -9.36
CA ILE A 13 -2.30 -9.54 -8.30
C ILE A 13 -3.10 -9.81 -7.03
N ASP A 14 -2.70 -10.85 -6.31
CA ASP A 14 -3.16 -11.10 -4.95
C ASP A 14 -2.47 -10.12 -3.98
N GLY A 15 -3.21 -9.55 -3.04
CA GLY A 15 -2.70 -8.58 -2.07
C GLY A 15 -3.79 -7.86 -1.30
N ILE A 16 -3.40 -6.89 -0.49
CA ILE A 16 -4.31 -6.06 0.32
C ILE A 16 -4.36 -4.66 -0.29
N ILE A 17 -5.57 -4.10 -0.40
CA ILE A 17 -5.76 -2.72 -0.86
C ILE A 17 -5.26 -1.78 0.24
N THR A 18 -4.15 -1.09 0.00
CA THR A 18 -3.58 -0.11 0.95
C THR A 18 -4.11 1.29 0.73
N SER A 19 -4.61 1.58 -0.48
CA SER A 19 -5.20 2.87 -0.80
C SER A 19 -6.22 2.71 -1.94
N LEU A 20 -7.43 3.21 -1.72
CA LEU A 20 -8.44 3.41 -2.76
C LEU A 20 -8.56 4.91 -2.97
N ARG A 21 -8.16 5.40 -4.14
CA ARG A 21 -8.09 6.84 -4.44
C ARG A 21 -9.24 7.35 -5.30
N VAL A 22 -10.24 6.51 -5.57
CA VAL A 22 -11.41 6.85 -6.37
C VAL A 22 -12.68 6.61 -5.60
N GLU A 23 -13.61 7.56 -5.71
CA GLU A 23 -14.95 7.47 -5.15
C GLU A 23 -16.01 7.32 -6.24
N GLU A 24 -17.17 6.76 -5.88
CA GLU A 24 -18.29 6.63 -6.80
C GLU A 24 -18.74 8.02 -7.28
N GLY A 25 -18.72 8.24 -8.60
CA GLY A 25 -19.05 9.52 -9.24
C GLY A 25 -17.83 10.33 -9.70
N GLU A 26 -16.61 9.89 -9.39
CA GLU A 26 -15.39 10.51 -9.90
C GLU A 26 -15.05 10.01 -11.32
N ILE A 27 -14.59 10.92 -12.19
CA ILE A 27 -14.17 10.57 -13.55
C ILE A 27 -12.72 10.10 -13.52
N ALA A 28 -12.52 8.79 -13.59
CA ALA A 28 -11.19 8.21 -13.81
C ALA A 28 -10.69 8.52 -15.22
N MET A 29 -9.56 9.22 -15.34
CA MET A 29 -8.96 9.56 -16.62
C MET A 29 -8.06 8.41 -17.09
N ILE A 30 -8.26 7.97 -18.33
CA ILE A 30 -7.37 7.00 -18.96
C ILE A 30 -6.01 7.66 -19.19
N GLY A 31 -4.94 7.01 -18.75
CA GLY A 31 -3.59 7.48 -18.97
C GLY A 31 -3.27 7.63 -20.46
N THR A 32 -2.52 8.66 -20.80
CA THR A 32 -1.98 8.85 -22.15
C THR A 32 -0.52 8.43 -22.18
N MET A 33 0.08 8.28 -23.37
CA MET A 33 1.49 7.86 -23.52
C MET A 33 2.49 8.67 -22.67
N ASN A 34 2.16 9.93 -22.33
CA ASN A 34 3.02 10.83 -21.56
C ASN A 34 2.47 11.20 -20.19
N ASN A 35 1.28 10.72 -19.80
CA ASN A 35 0.68 11.09 -18.52
C ASN A 35 0.01 9.87 -17.89
N PRO A 36 0.48 9.40 -16.71
CA PRO A 36 -0.19 8.32 -16.01
C PRO A 36 -1.64 8.73 -15.71
N GLY A 37 -2.57 7.80 -15.95
CA GLY A 37 -3.99 8.02 -15.69
C GLY A 37 -4.29 8.08 -14.20
N THR A 38 -5.57 8.24 -13.86
CA THR A 38 -6.02 8.20 -12.47
C THR A 38 -5.67 6.83 -11.86
N ILE A 39 -4.93 6.84 -10.76
CA ILE A 39 -4.65 5.63 -9.98
C ILE A 39 -5.93 5.27 -9.24
N LEU A 40 -6.57 4.16 -9.60
CA LEU A 40 -7.81 3.71 -8.95
C LEU A 40 -7.51 3.21 -7.52
N MET A 41 -6.57 2.27 -7.41
CA MET A 41 -6.19 1.66 -6.15
C MET A 41 -4.72 1.25 -6.14
N THR A 42 -4.15 1.14 -4.96
CA THR A 42 -2.83 0.57 -4.69
C THR A 42 -3.03 -0.72 -3.92
N ILE A 43 -2.42 -1.79 -4.43
CA ILE A 43 -2.48 -3.13 -3.84
C ILE A 43 -1.04 -3.48 -3.46
N ALA A 44 -0.85 -3.82 -2.19
CA ALA A 44 0.44 -4.24 -1.67
C ALA A 44 0.35 -5.69 -1.19
N ASP A 45 1.39 -6.46 -1.46
CA ASP A 45 1.62 -7.72 -0.77
C ASP A 45 2.24 -7.41 0.59
N LEU A 46 1.54 -7.78 1.66
CA LEU A 46 2.00 -7.60 3.05
C LEU A 46 2.65 -8.87 3.61
N SER A 47 2.97 -9.86 2.77
CA SER A 47 3.66 -11.09 3.19
C SER A 47 5.06 -10.82 3.76
N VAL A 48 5.71 -9.75 3.29
CA VAL A 48 6.99 -9.27 3.79
C VAL A 48 6.82 -7.81 4.19
N MET A 49 6.94 -7.51 5.48
CA MET A 49 6.88 -6.15 6.00
C MET A 49 8.27 -5.71 6.49
N GLU A 50 8.71 -4.55 6.04
CA GLU A 50 9.91 -3.88 6.52
C GLU A 50 9.49 -2.71 7.42
N VAL A 51 10.17 -2.57 8.55
CA VAL A 51 9.93 -1.49 9.51
C VAL A 51 11.23 -0.73 9.68
N GLU A 52 11.22 0.54 9.29
CA GLU A 52 12.31 1.47 9.53
C GLU A 52 12.04 2.24 10.83
N VAL A 53 13.00 2.24 11.74
CA VAL A 53 12.91 2.94 13.04
C VAL A 53 14.14 3.82 13.18
N GLU A 54 13.91 5.09 13.48
CA GLU A 54 14.98 6.01 13.84
C GLU A 54 15.32 5.86 15.33
N VAL A 55 16.60 5.67 15.64
CA VAL A 55 17.11 5.57 17.00
C VAL A 55 18.04 6.75 17.27
N ASP A 56 17.94 7.35 18.45
CA ASP A 56 18.83 8.44 18.86
C ASP A 56 20.27 7.91 19.06
N GLU A 57 21.26 8.76 18.79
CA GLU A 57 22.68 8.44 18.94
C GLU A 57 23.04 8.07 20.39
N THR A 58 22.32 8.59 21.39
CA THR A 58 22.54 8.20 22.79
C THR A 58 22.02 6.80 23.10
N ASP A 59 20.99 6.35 22.39
CA ASP A 59 20.27 5.10 22.66
C ASP A 59 20.80 3.92 21.82
N VAL A 60 21.51 4.22 20.72
CA VAL A 60 22.12 3.20 19.83
C VAL A 60 23.13 2.29 20.55
N ILE A 61 23.71 2.76 21.67
CA ILE A 61 24.67 1.98 22.48
C ILE A 61 24.06 0.69 23.00
N GLY A 62 22.74 0.67 23.23
CA GLY A 62 22.00 -0.49 23.73
C GLY A 62 21.41 -1.39 22.65
N VAL A 63 21.63 -1.11 21.36
CA VAL A 63 21.03 -1.86 20.25
C VAL A 63 21.99 -2.92 19.72
N GLU A 64 21.52 -4.17 19.65
CA GLU A 64 22.30 -5.31 19.17
C GLU A 64 21.60 -6.06 18.03
N ILE A 65 22.38 -6.66 17.13
CA ILE A 65 21.85 -7.49 16.05
C ILE A 65 21.19 -8.74 16.66
N GLY A 66 19.92 -8.97 16.33
CA GLY A 66 19.13 -10.09 16.84
C GLY A 66 18.44 -9.80 18.18
N GLN A 67 18.52 -8.56 18.68
CA GLN A 67 17.72 -8.11 19.81
C GLN A 67 16.23 -8.29 19.51
N GLN A 68 15.48 -8.79 20.50
CA GLN A 68 14.03 -8.90 20.37
C GLN A 68 13.41 -7.50 20.35
N ALA A 69 12.58 -7.25 19.33
CA ALA A 69 11.82 -6.02 19.17
C ALA A 69 10.33 -6.36 19.11
N GLU A 70 9.51 -5.55 19.76
CA GLU A 70 8.05 -5.62 19.68
C GLU A 70 7.56 -4.41 18.89
N VAL A 71 6.88 -4.66 17.77
CA VAL A 71 6.27 -3.62 16.93
C VAL A 71 4.76 -3.67 17.14
N ARG A 72 4.16 -2.55 17.56
CA ARG A 72 2.71 -2.39 17.72
C ARG A 72 2.19 -1.41 16.67
N VAL A 73 1.11 -1.78 15.99
CA VAL A 73 0.46 -0.95 14.97
C VAL A 73 -0.91 -0.56 15.48
N ASP A 74 -1.13 0.74 15.72
CA ASP A 74 -2.41 1.25 16.26
C ASP A 74 -3.61 1.03 15.34
N ALA A 75 -3.37 0.75 14.05
CA ALA A 75 -4.41 0.51 13.05
C ALA A 75 -5.16 -0.84 13.22
N PHE A 76 -4.66 -1.74 14.09
CA PHE A 76 -5.31 -3.00 14.44
C PHE A 76 -5.41 -3.15 15.97
N PRO A 77 -6.44 -2.56 16.61
CA PRO A 77 -6.79 -2.90 17.98
C PRO A 77 -7.50 -4.26 18.01
N ASP A 78 -6.71 -5.33 18.25
CA ASP A 78 -7.08 -6.75 18.40
C ASP A 78 -7.76 -7.45 17.20
#